data_AF-A0A9E3YLL3-F1
#
_entry.id   AF-A0A9E3YLL3-F1
#
_cell.length_a   1.000
_cell.length_b   1.000
_cell.length_c   1.000
_cell.angle_alpha   90.00
_cell.angle_beta   90.00
_cell.angle_gamma   90.00
#
_symmetry.space_group_name_H-M   'P 1'
#
loop_
_entity.id
_entity.type
_entity.pdbx_description
1 polymer ?
#
loop_
_entity_poly.entity_id
_entity_poly.type
_entity_poly.pdbx_seq_one_letter_code
_entity_poly.pdbx_strand_id
1 'polypeptide(L)'
;MSGRQRPEPVQIIKERRDKALRVLVGGIPYIRFLGIQFDRRGDELTAILPFDEKLIGNPFLPALHGGVTSAFLEITAMIELSWSGLWEEMETGTLDPRALDEAHLPRLPKTIDFTVDYLRSGLPRDAYARARVNRSGRRYASVHVEAWQD
;
A
#
# COMPACT_ATOMS: atom_id res chain seq x y z
N MET A 1 -31.15 22.20 -13.65
CA MET A 1 -30.72 21.01 -14.42
C MET A 1 -29.20 21.02 -14.43
N SER A 2 -28.56 20.28 -13.50
CA SER A 2 -27.10 20.23 -13.41
C SER A 2 -26.57 19.45 -14.62
N GLY A 3 -25.83 20.14 -15.50
CA GLY A 3 -25.25 19.55 -16.69
C GLY A 3 -24.30 18.43 -16.29
N ARG A 4 -24.58 17.21 -16.75
CA ARG A 4 -23.74 16.05 -16.51
C ARG A 4 -22.35 16.35 -17.09
N GLN A 5 -21.36 16.57 -16.21
CA GLN A 5 -19.98 16.85 -16.61
C GLN A 5 -19.48 15.72 -17.52
N ARG A 6 -18.79 16.10 -18.61
CA ARG A 6 -18.21 15.14 -19.56
C ARG A 6 -17.26 14.20 -18.79
N PRO A 7 -17.37 12.87 -18.94
CA PRO A 7 -16.44 11.96 -18.28
C PRO A 7 -15.01 12.29 -18.71
N GLU A 8 -14.11 12.38 -17.73
CA GLU A 8 -12.71 12.70 -17.99
C GLU A 8 -12.04 11.60 -18.82
N PRO A 9 -11.10 11.94 -19.72
CA PRO A 9 -10.26 10.97 -20.42
C PRO A 9 -9.59 9.97 -19.46
N VAL A 10 -9.63 8.68 -19.78
CA VAL A 10 -9.05 7.58 -18.97
C VAL A 10 -7.59 7.83 -18.58
N GLN A 11 -6.83 8.48 -19.47
CA GLN A 11 -5.42 8.81 -19.23
C GLN A 11 -5.24 9.75 -18.03
N ILE A 12 -6.11 10.76 -17.89
CA ILE A 12 -6.08 11.73 -16.79
C ILE A 12 -6.41 11.04 -15.46
N ILE A 13 -7.35 10.09 -15.47
CA ILE A 13 -7.70 9.29 -14.29
C ILE A 13 -6.50 8.45 -13.84
N LYS A 14 -5.81 7.78 -14.78
CA LYS A 14 -4.60 7.00 -14.47
C LYS A 14 -3.50 7.86 -13.86
N GLU A 15 -3.19 9.00 -14.47
CA GLU A 15 -2.13 9.91 -13.99
C GLU A 15 -2.42 10.44 -12.58
N ARG A 16 -3.68 10.81 -12.31
CA ARG A 16 -4.11 11.24 -10.97
C ARG A 16 -3.96 10.13 -9.94
N ARG A 17 -4.39 8.91 -10.28
CA ARG A 17 -4.25 7.75 -9.39
C ARG A 17 -2.77 7.47 -9.09
N ASP A 18 -1.92 7.47 -10.10
CA ASP A 18 -0.49 7.21 -9.91
C ASP A 18 0.19 8.30 -9.09
N LYS A 19 -0.21 9.57 -9.26
CA LYS A 19 0.26 10.66 -8.40
C LYS A 19 -0.17 10.44 -6.95
N ALA A 20 -1.45 10.18 -6.70
CA ALA A 20 -1.97 9.96 -5.35
C ALA A 20 -1.25 8.80 -4.64
N LEU A 21 -1.02 7.69 -5.35
CA LEU A 21 -0.30 6.54 -4.81
C LEU A 21 1.15 6.90 -4.45
N ARG A 22 1.86 7.64 -5.32
CA ARG A 22 3.23 8.09 -5.03
C ARG A 22 3.30 8.97 -3.78
N VAL A 23 2.37 9.89 -3.62
CA VAL A 23 2.33 10.78 -2.44
C VAL A 23 2.02 9.93 -1.19
N LEU A 24 1.06 9.02 -1.26
CA LEU A 24 0.70 8.12 -0.15
C LEU A 24 1.89 7.25 0.30
N VAL A 25 2.57 6.61 -0.65
CA VAL A 25 3.76 5.80 -0.42
C VAL A 25 4.91 6.66 0.14
N GLY A 26 5.07 7.89 -0.38
CA GLY A 26 6.07 8.86 0.11
C GLY A 26 5.86 9.27 1.57
N GLY A 27 4.61 9.20 2.07
CA GLY A 27 4.26 9.52 3.45
C GLY A 27 4.78 8.54 4.50
N ILE A 28 5.30 7.37 4.11
CA ILE A 28 5.87 6.38 5.02
C ILE A 28 7.38 6.23 4.73
N PRO A 29 8.27 6.91 5.49
CA PRO A 29 9.72 6.88 5.25
C PRO A 29 10.31 5.48 5.26
N TYR A 30 9.73 4.57 6.05
CA TYR A 30 10.20 3.19 6.16
C TYR A 30 10.04 2.39 4.87
N ILE A 31 9.07 2.74 4.00
CA ILE A 31 8.97 2.16 2.65
C ILE A 31 10.26 2.39 1.86
N ARG A 32 10.78 3.62 1.89
CA ARG A 32 12.02 3.97 1.18
C ARG A 32 13.23 3.23 1.75
N PHE A 33 13.30 3.10 3.08
CA PHE A 33 14.37 2.36 3.74
C PHE A 33 14.40 0.89 3.33
N LEU A 34 13.24 0.23 3.33
CA LEU A 34 13.11 -1.18 2.93
C LEU A 34 13.16 -1.37 1.41
N GLY A 35 12.95 -0.32 0.62
CA GLY A 35 12.90 -0.39 -0.84
C GLY A 35 11.58 -0.92 -1.39
N ILE A 36 10.50 -0.90 -0.59
CA ILE A 36 9.20 -1.42 -1.00
C ILE A 36 8.64 -0.59 -2.17
N GLN A 37 8.10 -1.28 -3.16
CA GLN A 37 7.46 -0.70 -4.34
C GLN A 37 6.00 -1.16 -4.41
N PHE A 38 5.18 -0.43 -5.15
CA PHE A 38 3.79 -0.79 -5.40
C PHE A 38 3.52 -0.76 -6.92
N ASP A 39 3.15 -1.91 -7.48
CA ASP A 39 2.59 -1.99 -8.84
C ASP A 39 1.07 -1.91 -8.77
N ARG A 40 0.47 -1.03 -9.57
CA ARG A 40 -0.98 -0.82 -9.63
C ARG A 40 -1.53 -1.34 -10.95
N ARG A 41 -2.44 -2.31 -10.87
CA ARG A 41 -3.16 -2.86 -12.03
C ARG A 41 -4.65 -2.65 -11.86
N GLY A 42 -5.15 -1.54 -12.41
CA GLY A 42 -6.53 -1.12 -12.20
C GLY A 42 -6.74 -0.67 -10.76
N ASP A 43 -7.54 -1.43 -10.01
CA ASP A 43 -7.81 -1.22 -8.59
C ASP A 43 -6.98 -2.14 -7.67
N GLU A 44 -6.24 -3.10 -8.24
CA GLU A 44 -5.38 -4.00 -7.47
C GLU A 44 -3.99 -3.36 -7.25
N LEU A 45 -3.54 -3.38 -5.99
CA LEU A 45 -2.18 -3.02 -5.61
C LEU A 45 -1.39 -4.27 -5.24
N THR A 46 -0.24 -4.47 -5.88
CA THR A 46 0.75 -5.48 -5.48
C THR A 46 1.95 -4.77 -4.89
N ALA A 47 2.22 -4.98 -3.61
CA ALA A 47 3.44 -4.54 -2.98
C ALA A 47 4.58 -5.49 -3.36
N ILE A 48 5.76 -4.94 -3.58
CA ILE A 48 6.98 -5.68 -3.95
C ILE A 48 8.04 -5.27 -2.94
N LEU A 49 8.67 -6.24 -2.30
CA LEU A 49 9.87 -6.08 -1.49
C LEU A 49 11.04 -6.66 -2.29
N PRO A 50 11.81 -5.82 -3.00
CA PRO A 50 13.00 -6.28 -3.70
C PRO A 50 14.00 -6.88 -2.72
N PHE A 51 14.69 -7.93 -3.14
CA PHE A 51 15.77 -8.51 -2.35
C PHE A 51 16.89 -7.48 -2.14
N ASP A 52 17.36 -7.41 -0.90
CA ASP A 52 18.52 -6.63 -0.49
C ASP A 52 19.17 -7.39 0.68
N GLU A 53 20.50 -7.52 0.67
CA GLU A 53 21.24 -8.27 1.70
C GLU A 53 20.97 -7.76 3.12
N LYS A 54 20.68 -6.45 3.26
CA LYS A 54 20.34 -5.85 4.57
C LYS A 54 19.06 -6.42 5.20
N LEU A 55 18.23 -7.10 4.41
CA LEU A 55 16.95 -7.66 4.84
C LEU A 55 17.12 -9.07 5.43
N ILE A 56 18.31 -9.66 5.33
CA ILE A 56 18.59 -10.99 5.86
C ILE A 56 18.77 -10.95 7.38
N GLY A 57 17.99 -11.78 8.06
CA GLY A 57 18.07 -11.90 9.53
C GLY A 57 19.15 -12.87 9.99
N ASN A 58 19.27 -14.01 9.32
CA ASN A 58 20.25 -15.05 9.66
C ASN A 58 21.33 -15.13 8.56
N PRO A 59 22.59 -14.71 8.84
CA PRO A 59 23.67 -14.78 7.87
C PRO A 59 24.07 -16.21 7.45
N PHE A 60 23.77 -17.21 8.28
CA PHE A 60 24.11 -18.61 8.03
C PHE A 60 22.99 -19.39 7.33
N LEU A 61 21.73 -18.93 7.46
CA LEU A 61 20.57 -19.42 6.72
C LEU A 61 19.96 -18.19 6.03
N PRO A 62 20.34 -17.88 4.78
CA PRO A 62 19.97 -16.63 4.13
C PRO A 62 18.46 -16.57 3.97
N ALA A 63 17.81 -15.99 4.97
CA ALA A 63 16.37 -15.87 5.07
C ALA A 63 16.02 -14.44 5.46
N LEU A 64 14.94 -13.93 4.87
CA LEU A 64 14.37 -12.64 5.20
C LEU A 64 14.08 -12.58 6.70
N HIS A 65 14.49 -11.49 7.32
CA HIS A 65 14.23 -11.24 8.73
C HIS A 65 12.73 -11.17 9.00
N GLY A 66 12.24 -11.85 10.05
CA GLY A 66 10.82 -11.86 10.39
C GLY A 66 10.24 -10.45 10.54
N GLY A 67 10.94 -9.55 11.23
CA GLY A 67 10.51 -8.15 11.37
C GLY A 67 10.38 -7.40 10.05
N VAL A 68 11.18 -7.73 9.02
CA VAL A 68 11.05 -7.16 7.67
C VAL A 68 9.77 -7.67 7.02
N THR A 69 9.52 -8.98 7.11
CA THR A 69 8.28 -9.59 6.59
C THR A 69 7.04 -9.01 7.27
N SER A 70 7.03 -8.91 8.60
CA SER A 70 5.95 -8.27 9.36
C SER A 70 5.71 -6.83 8.92
N ALA A 71 6.77 -6.02 8.82
CA ALA A 71 6.64 -4.64 8.39
C ALA A 71 6.15 -4.51 6.94
N PHE A 72 6.61 -5.40 6.05
CA PHE A 72 6.15 -5.44 4.67
C PHE A 72 4.64 -5.72 4.58
N LEU A 73 4.14 -6.68 5.36
CA LEU A 73 2.70 -6.98 5.43
C LEU A 73 1.90 -5.82 6.01
N GLU A 74 2.37 -5.20 7.09
CA GLU A 74 1.70 -4.06 7.71
C GLU A 74 1.64 -2.85 6.76
N ILE A 75 2.75 -2.51 6.11
CA ILE A 75 2.81 -1.45 5.11
C ILE A 75 1.84 -1.72 3.96
N THR A 76 1.78 -2.97 3.49
CA THR A 76 0.84 -3.38 2.43
C THR A 76 -0.60 -3.16 2.86
N ALA A 77 -0.97 -3.53 4.09
CA ALA A 77 -2.31 -3.28 4.64
C ALA A 77 -2.62 -1.78 4.75
N MET A 78 -1.69 -0.98 5.28
CA MET A 78 -1.89 0.45 5.49
C MET A 78 -2.08 1.20 4.17
N ILE A 79 -1.26 0.89 3.17
CA ILE A 79 -1.34 1.52 1.85
C ILE A 79 -2.64 1.13 1.16
N GLU A 80 -3.02 -0.15 1.17
CA GLU A 80 -4.29 -0.61 0.58
C GLU A 80 -5.51 0.05 1.24
N LEU A 81 -5.54 0.08 2.57
CA LEU A 81 -6.64 0.72 3.30
C LEU A 81 -6.73 2.22 2.99
N SER A 82 -5.59 2.91 3.03
CA SER A 82 -5.54 4.35 2.72
C SER A 82 -5.93 4.63 1.27
N TRP A 83 -5.48 3.78 0.33
CA TRP A 83 -5.80 3.86 -1.08
C TRP A 83 -7.30 3.69 -1.35
N SER A 84 -7.93 2.71 -0.69
CA SER A 84 -9.37 2.47 -0.80
C SER A 84 -10.20 3.66 -0.33
N GLY A 85 -9.82 4.31 0.77
CA GLY A 85 -10.53 5.49 1.31
C GLY A 85 -10.29 6.76 0.49
N LEU A 86 -9.04 6.98 0.09
CA LEU A 86 -8.65 8.10 -0.78
C LEU A 86 -9.46 8.14 -2.08
N TRP A 87 -9.67 6.98 -2.69
CA TRP A 87 -10.42 6.90 -3.94
C TRP A 87 -11.89 7.29 -3.75
N GLU A 88 -12.54 6.81 -2.69
CA GLU A 88 -13.93 7.17 -2.35
C GLU A 88 -14.07 8.69 -2.11
N GLU A 89 -13.13 9.31 -1.40
CA GLU A 89 -13.12 10.76 -1.17
C GLU A 89 -12.92 11.57 -2.45
N MET A 90 -12.12 11.07 -3.40
CA MET A 90 -11.92 11.69 -4.70
C MET A 90 -13.17 11.59 -5.59
N GLU A 91 -13.85 10.43 -5.62
CA GLU A 91 -15.07 10.23 -6.40
C GLU A 91 -16.25 11.06 -5.87
N THR A 92 -16.33 11.24 -4.55
CA THR A 92 -17.36 12.08 -3.91
C THR A 92 -17.07 13.58 -4.02
N GLY A 93 -15.87 13.95 -4.48
CA GLY A 93 -15.43 15.35 -4.59
C GLY A 93 -15.07 16.00 -3.26
N THR A 94 -14.94 15.22 -2.20
CA THR A 94 -14.55 15.69 -0.86
C THR A 94 -13.07 16.06 -0.81
N LEU A 95 -12.26 15.41 -1.66
CA LEU A 95 -10.83 15.64 -1.80
C LEU A 95 -10.51 16.13 -3.22
N ASP A 96 -9.84 17.28 -3.36
CA ASP A 96 -9.31 17.72 -4.66
C ASP A 96 -8.00 16.99 -4.98
N PRO A 97 -7.95 16.14 -6.02
CA PRO A 97 -6.73 15.44 -6.43
C PRO A 97 -5.54 16.37 -6.75
N ARG A 98 -5.82 17.63 -7.09
CA ARG A 98 -4.79 18.62 -7.43
C ARG A 98 -4.08 19.15 -6.20
N ALA A 99 -4.78 19.19 -5.07
CA ALA A 99 -4.27 19.63 -3.78
C ALA A 99 -3.52 18.52 -3.02
N LEU A 100 -3.55 17.27 -3.50
CA LEU A 100 -2.75 16.18 -2.94
C LEU A 100 -1.24 16.44 -3.17
N ASP A 101 -0.57 16.78 -2.07
CA ASP A 101 0.87 16.88 -1.92
C ASP A 101 1.30 16.25 -0.58
N GLU A 102 2.61 16.20 -0.32
CA GLU A 102 3.16 15.60 0.92
C GLU A 102 2.69 16.32 2.20
N ALA A 103 2.36 17.62 2.12
CA ALA A 103 1.92 18.42 3.26
C ALA A 103 0.41 18.26 3.55
N HIS A 104 -0.38 17.91 2.54
CA HIS A 104 -1.84 17.76 2.61
C HIS A 104 -2.29 16.31 2.44
N LEU A 105 -1.41 15.35 2.73
CA LEU A 105 -1.76 13.95 2.78
C LEU A 105 -2.89 13.69 3.79
N PRO A 106 -3.91 12.88 3.44
CA PRO A 106 -4.83 12.37 4.44
C PRO A 106 -4.05 11.59 5.49
N ARG A 107 -4.52 11.67 6.74
CA ARG A 107 -3.87 10.98 7.83
C ARG A 107 -3.90 9.48 7.57
N LEU A 108 -2.71 8.87 7.59
CA LEU A 108 -2.60 7.42 7.51
C LEU A 108 -3.36 6.77 8.68
N PRO A 109 -4.04 5.64 8.44
CA PRO A 109 -4.66 4.86 9.49
C PRO A 109 -3.58 4.43 10.49
N LYS A 110 -3.95 4.39 11.77
CA LYS A 110 -3.07 3.86 12.82
C LYS A 110 -3.40 2.40 13.04
N THR A 111 -2.40 1.53 12.98
CA THR A 111 -2.54 0.12 13.36
C THR A 111 -2.98 0.03 14.82
N ILE A 112 -4.06 -0.71 15.06
CA ILE A 112 -4.54 -1.03 16.42
C ILE A 112 -3.87 -2.32 16.88
N ASP A 113 -4.01 -3.37 16.05
CA ASP A 113 -3.38 -4.67 16.20
C ASP A 113 -3.06 -5.24 14.81
N PHE A 114 -2.14 -6.20 14.78
CA PHE A 114 -1.91 -7.06 13.63
C PHE A 114 -1.28 -8.38 14.10
N THR A 115 -1.54 -9.45 13.38
CA THR A 115 -0.97 -10.79 13.64
C THR A 115 -0.36 -11.31 12.34
N VAL A 116 0.78 -12.00 12.45
CA VAL A 116 1.48 -12.57 11.30
C VAL A 116 1.72 -14.05 11.55
N ASP A 117 1.22 -14.87 10.64
CA ASP A 117 1.48 -16.31 10.60
C ASP A 117 2.58 -16.60 9.58
N TYR A 118 3.73 -17.06 10.07
CA TYR A 118 4.88 -17.42 9.23
C TYR A 118 4.75 -18.85 8.74
N LEU A 119 4.38 -19.02 7.46
CA LEU A 119 4.12 -20.34 6.90
C LEU A 119 5.41 -21.07 6.48
N ARG A 120 6.42 -20.33 5.99
CA ARG A 120 7.71 -20.85 5.49
C ARG A 120 8.81 -19.79 5.66
N SER A 121 10.07 -20.19 5.55
CA SER A 121 11.20 -19.25 5.53
C SER A 121 11.14 -18.37 4.27
N GLY A 122 11.30 -17.05 4.43
CA GLY A 122 11.44 -16.13 3.32
C GLY A 122 12.82 -16.26 2.70
N LEU A 123 12.90 -16.60 1.42
CA LEU A 123 14.13 -16.86 0.68
C LEU A 123 14.81 -15.54 0.25
N PRO A 124 16.10 -15.56 -0.13
CA PRO A 124 16.84 -14.35 -0.53
C PRO A 124 16.49 -13.96 -1.98
N ARG A 125 15.23 -13.56 -2.18
CA ARG A 125 14.64 -13.13 -3.45
C ARG A 125 13.47 -12.19 -3.19
N ASP A 126 13.00 -11.54 -4.24
CA ASP A 126 11.88 -10.63 -4.17
C ASP A 126 10.67 -11.30 -3.52
N ALA A 127 9.97 -10.55 -2.68
CA ALA A 127 8.71 -10.94 -2.09
C ALA A 127 7.60 -10.02 -2.57
N TYR A 128 6.41 -10.58 -2.69
CA TYR A 128 5.22 -9.88 -3.14
C TYR A 128 4.17 -9.96 -2.07
N ALA A 129 3.31 -8.95 -1.97
CA ALA A 129 2.17 -8.98 -1.08
C ALA A 129 0.95 -8.29 -1.69
N ARG A 130 -0.22 -8.77 -1.30
CA ARG A 130 -1.51 -8.15 -1.60
C ARG A 130 -2.35 -8.09 -0.35
N ALA A 131 -2.99 -6.94 -0.18
CA ALA A 131 -3.95 -6.72 0.88
C ALA A 131 -5.38 -6.70 0.31
N ARG A 132 -6.34 -7.10 1.15
CA ARG A 132 -7.76 -6.97 0.89
C ARG A 132 -8.42 -6.36 2.12
N VAL A 133 -9.14 -5.26 1.93
CA VAL A 133 -10.00 -4.70 2.97
C VAL A 133 -11.22 -5.61 3.14
N ASN A 134 -11.29 -6.34 4.25
CA ASN A 134 -12.40 -7.25 4.54
C ASN A 134 -13.61 -6.51 5.09
N ARG A 135 -13.35 -5.47 5.90
CA ARG A 135 -14.39 -4.61 6.47
C ARG A 135 -13.85 -3.20 6.57
N SER A 136 -14.60 -2.23 6.06
CA SER A 136 -14.36 -0.80 6.28
C SER A 136 -15.55 -0.22 7.04
N GLY A 137 -15.28 0.40 8.18
CA GLY A 137 -16.28 1.09 8.99
C GLY A 137 -15.80 2.49 9.35
N ARG A 138 -16.69 3.27 9.99
CA ARG A 138 -16.42 4.69 10.31
C ARG A 138 -15.20 4.93 11.22
N ARG A 139 -14.76 3.93 11.98
CA ARG A 139 -13.66 4.08 12.98
C ARG A 139 -12.61 2.99 12.95
N TYR A 140 -12.91 1.84 12.35
CA TYR A 140 -12.01 0.71 12.26
C TYR A 140 -12.21 0.01 10.93
N ALA A 141 -11.15 -0.63 10.46
CA ALA A 141 -11.17 -1.50 9.32
C ALA A 141 -10.39 -2.78 9.65
N SER A 142 -10.79 -3.89 9.04
CA SER A 142 -10.00 -5.12 9.06
C SER A 142 -9.46 -5.38 7.66
N VAL A 143 -8.17 -5.75 7.60
CA VAL A 143 -7.45 -5.98 6.35
C VAL A 143 -6.76 -7.34 6.46
N HIS A 144 -6.87 -8.15 5.41
CA HIS A 144 -6.12 -9.39 5.28
C HIS A 144 -5.00 -9.19 4.28
N VAL A 145 -3.82 -9.74 4.56
CA VAL A 145 -2.65 -9.61 3.68
C VAL A 145 -2.02 -10.98 3.47
N GLU A 146 -1.68 -11.27 2.23
CA GLU A 146 -0.95 -12.46 1.85
C GLU A 146 0.36 -12.06 1.17
N ALA A 147 1.45 -12.71 1.56
CA ALA A 147 2.74 -12.56 0.90
C ALA A 147 3.22 -13.88 0.31
N TRP A 148 3.94 -13.80 -0.80
CA TRP A 148 4.51 -14.94 -1.50
C TRP A 148 5.84 -14.58 -2.17
N GLN A 149 6.54 -15.60 -2.64
CA GLN A 149 7.74 -15.51 -3.47
C GLN A 149 7.60 -16.54 -4.59
N ASP A 150 8.07 -16.22 -5.79
CA ASP A 150 8.19 -17.16 -6.92
C ASP A 150 9.49 -17.94 -6.82
#